data_AF-A0A661SI11-F1
#
_entry.id   AF-A0A661SI11-F1
#
_cell.length_a   1.000
_cell.length_b   1.000
_cell.length_c   1.000
_cell.angle_alpha   90.00
_cell.angle_beta   90.00
_cell.angle_gamma   90.00
#
_symmetry.space_group_name_H-M   'P 1'
#
loop_
_entity.id
_entity.type
_entity.pdbx_description
1 polymer ?
#
loop_
_entity_poly.entity_id
_entity_poly.type
_entity_poly.pdbx_seq_one_letter_code
_entity_poly.pdbx_strand_id
1 'polypeptide(L)'
;MTRKQLLEALLVSEAPVASLLTALAEFGWDCEEEPVLLRCDHVAAMLRQFLSGEISGRDVSDWADAVEGRDDIGSDEGDEDILTDVIYELANPELTRPLSPETAAEWTFHLGSRRERVTEAGPDMSIGGEKRLIPIDEKLFGRVAEISESEHIPPEALIDLWLKEKISEVGQQIPRV
;
A
#
# COMPACT_ATOMS: atom_id res chain seq x y z
N MET A 1 10.23 0.49 29.33
CA MET A 1 10.33 0.41 27.86
C MET A 1 11.48 1.30 27.43
N THR A 2 12.17 0.94 26.35
CA THR A 2 13.19 1.79 25.70
C THR A 2 12.53 2.68 24.63
N ARG A 3 13.22 3.74 24.17
CA ARG A 3 12.79 4.57 23.03
C ARG A 3 12.46 3.70 21.81
N LYS A 4 13.37 2.78 21.46
CA LYS A 4 13.18 1.81 20.36
C LYS A 4 11.91 0.98 20.50
N GLN A 5 11.62 0.46 21.69
CA GLN A 5 10.40 -0.33 21.92
C GLN A 5 9.12 0.50 21.74
N LEU A 6 9.14 1.77 22.15
CA LEU A 6 8.00 2.68 21.96
C LEU A 6 7.81 3.07 20.49
N LEU A 7 8.91 3.26 19.76
CA LEU A 7 8.91 3.47 18.31
C LEU A 7 8.35 2.26 17.55
N GLU A 8 8.82 1.06 17.89
CA GLU A 8 8.30 -0.18 17.32
C GLU A 8 6.80 -0.31 17.59
N ALA A 9 6.36 -0.07 18.83
CA ALA A 9 4.94 -0.08 19.21
C ALA A 9 4.11 0.98 18.46
N LEU A 10 4.68 2.15 18.16
CA LEU A 10 4.06 3.18 17.33
C LEU A 10 3.86 2.68 15.89
N LEU A 11 4.88 2.07 15.28
CA LEU A 11 4.80 1.57 13.91
C LEU A 11 3.75 0.47 13.73
N VAL A 12 3.52 -0.35 14.75
CA VAL A 12 2.49 -1.41 14.70
C VAL A 12 1.14 -1.01 15.30
N SER A 13 1.00 0.23 15.79
CA SER A 13 -0.21 0.74 16.45
C SER A 13 -0.69 -0.13 17.61
N GLU A 14 0.24 -0.58 18.46
CA GLU A 14 -0.04 -1.48 19.60
C GLU A 14 -0.78 -0.80 20.76
N ALA A 15 -0.74 0.54 20.81
CA ALA A 15 -1.36 1.35 21.85
C ALA A 15 -1.80 2.70 21.27
N PRO A 16 -2.69 3.46 21.97
CA PRO A 16 -3.09 4.78 21.51
C PRO A 16 -1.88 5.69 21.26
N VAL A 17 -1.84 6.31 20.08
CA VAL A 17 -0.72 7.17 19.63
C VAL A 17 -0.36 8.22 20.68
N ALA A 18 -1.36 8.89 21.27
CA ALA A 18 -1.14 9.90 22.31
C ALA A 18 -0.40 9.36 23.55
N SER A 19 -0.67 8.11 23.96
CA SER A 19 0.01 7.47 25.09
C SER A 19 1.46 7.15 24.75
N LEU A 20 1.73 6.67 23.53
CA LEU A 20 3.08 6.41 23.06
C LEU A 20 3.90 7.70 22.96
N LEU A 21 3.34 8.75 22.35
CA LEU A 21 3.98 10.07 22.23
C LEU A 21 4.33 10.67 23.61
N THR A 22 3.45 10.50 24.59
CA THR A 22 3.72 10.95 25.97
C THR A 22 4.93 10.23 26.56
N ALA A 23 5.02 8.91 26.39
CA ALA A 23 6.17 8.14 26.88
C ALA A 23 7.46 8.47 26.10
N LEU A 24 7.35 8.74 24.80
CA LEU A 24 8.48 9.10 23.95
C LEU A 24 9.08 10.47 24.29
N ALA A 25 8.25 11.42 24.73
CA ALA A 25 8.69 12.74 25.16
C ALA A 25 9.67 12.70 26.37
N GLU A 26 9.72 11.60 27.13
CA GLU A 26 10.64 11.43 28.26
C GLU A 26 12.11 11.23 27.83
N PHE A 27 12.37 10.79 26.59
CA PHE A 27 13.72 10.44 26.11
C PHE A 27 14.48 11.65 25.53
N GLY A 28 13.83 12.80 25.34
CA GLY A 28 14.38 13.93 24.59
C GLY A 28 14.41 13.68 23.07
N TRP A 29 14.84 14.67 22.29
CA TRP A 29 14.89 14.59 20.83
C TRP A 29 16.18 13.96 20.30
N ASP A 30 17.31 14.16 20.99
CA ASP A 30 18.60 13.61 20.57
C ASP A 30 18.60 12.06 20.69
N CYS A 31 18.91 11.38 19.59
CA CYS A 31 19.04 9.94 19.52
C CYS A 31 20.34 9.57 18.81
N GLU A 32 21.25 8.91 19.53
CA GLU A 32 22.49 8.35 18.96
C GLU A 32 22.31 6.89 18.53
N GLU A 33 21.13 6.30 18.75
CA GLU A 33 20.81 4.92 18.37
C GLU A 33 20.38 4.82 16.89
N GLU A 34 20.55 3.64 16.30
CA GLU A 34 20.06 3.35 14.95
C GLU A 34 18.54 3.55 14.85
N PRO A 35 18.06 4.16 13.75
CA PRO A 35 16.64 4.43 13.57
C PRO A 35 15.83 3.13 13.46
N VAL A 36 14.59 3.19 13.93
CA VAL A 36 13.62 2.12 13.70
C VAL A 36 13.07 2.26 12.28
N LEU A 37 12.97 1.16 11.54
CA LEU A 37 12.56 1.22 10.13
C LEU A 37 11.04 1.09 9.97
N LEU A 38 10.43 2.11 9.38
CA LEU A 38 9.12 2.03 8.76
C LEU A 38 9.18 1.14 7.51
N ARG A 39 8.18 0.28 7.33
CA ARG A 39 8.06 -0.65 6.21
C ARG A 39 6.67 -0.57 5.61
N CYS A 40 6.55 -0.96 4.34
CA CYS A 40 5.27 -1.03 3.63
C CYS A 40 4.20 -1.82 4.40
N ASP A 41 4.58 -2.89 5.10
CA ASP A 41 3.66 -3.72 5.88
C ASP A 41 3.02 -2.96 7.06
N HIS A 42 3.72 -1.99 7.67
CA HIS A 42 3.18 -1.17 8.76
C HIS A 42 2.07 -0.26 8.25
N VAL A 43 2.34 0.47 7.16
CA VAL A 43 1.34 1.35 6.51
C VAL A 43 0.16 0.53 6.01
N ALA A 44 0.42 -0.59 5.33
CA ALA A 44 -0.64 -1.48 4.83
C ALA A 44 -1.48 -2.11 5.95
N ALA A 45 -0.92 -2.32 7.16
CA ALA A 45 -1.69 -2.77 8.31
C ALA A 45 -2.66 -1.67 8.80
N MET A 46 -2.21 -0.42 8.90
CA MET A 46 -3.05 0.72 9.27
C MET A 46 -4.21 0.92 8.28
N LEU A 47 -3.91 0.91 6.98
CA LEU A 47 -4.92 1.05 5.95
C LEU A 47 -5.95 -0.09 5.97
N ARG A 48 -5.52 -1.32 6.27
CA ARG A 48 -6.45 -2.46 6.41
C ARG A 48 -7.36 -2.33 7.63
N GLN A 49 -6.87 -1.84 8.76
CA GLN A 49 -7.70 -1.57 9.94
C GLN A 49 -8.73 -0.45 9.66
N PHE A 50 -8.33 0.57 8.90
CA PHE A 50 -9.26 1.61 8.45
C PHE A 50 -10.33 1.04 7.52
N LEU A 51 -9.94 0.22 6.53
CA LEU A 51 -10.86 -0.43 5.61
C LEU A 51 -11.82 -1.41 6.30
N SER A 52 -11.41 -2.05 7.39
CA SER A 52 -12.29 -2.89 8.21
C SER A 52 -13.20 -2.09 9.16
N GLY A 53 -12.96 -0.79 9.31
CA GLY A 53 -13.68 0.08 10.24
C GLY A 53 -13.26 -0.06 11.70
N GLU A 54 -12.13 -0.72 11.97
CA GLU A 54 -11.55 -0.86 13.32
C GLU A 54 -11.00 0.47 13.84
N ILE A 55 -10.47 1.30 12.93
CA ILE A 55 -9.97 2.65 13.22
C ILE A 55 -10.57 3.66 12.24
N SER A 56 -10.67 4.92 12.68
CA SER A 56 -11.13 6.02 11.84
C SER A 56 -10.01 6.58 10.97
N GLY A 57 -10.37 7.34 9.94
CA GLY A 57 -9.37 8.09 9.15
C GLY A 57 -8.60 9.11 9.99
N ARG A 58 -9.21 9.61 11.07
CA ARG A 58 -8.52 10.48 12.05
C ARG A 58 -7.43 9.72 12.78
N ASP A 59 -7.69 8.49 13.21
CA ASP A 59 -6.69 7.66 13.91
C ASP A 59 -5.50 7.35 12.99
N VAL A 60 -5.75 7.10 11.70
CA VAL A 60 -4.67 6.92 10.70
C VAL A 60 -3.87 8.20 10.52
N SER A 61 -4.54 9.36 10.46
CA SER A 61 -3.87 10.66 10.29
C SER A 61 -3.04 11.03 11.51
N ASP A 62 -3.57 10.87 12.73
CA ASP A 62 -2.84 11.10 13.98
C ASP A 62 -1.60 10.18 14.08
N TRP A 63 -1.72 8.93 13.62
CA TRP A 63 -0.59 8.00 13.54
C TRP A 63 0.46 8.43 12.51
N ALA A 64 0.05 8.83 11.31
CA ALA A 64 0.96 9.24 10.25
C ALA A 64 1.70 10.54 10.62
N ASP A 65 1.01 11.52 11.22
CA ASP A 65 1.60 12.75 11.76
C ASP A 65 2.68 12.44 12.82
N ALA A 66 2.37 11.50 13.73
CA ALA A 66 3.31 11.05 14.73
C ALA A 66 4.55 10.33 14.17
N VAL A 67 4.46 9.74 12.97
CA VAL A 67 5.58 9.08 12.29
C VAL A 67 6.37 10.08 11.45
N GLU A 68 5.69 10.98 10.73
CA GLU A 68 6.29 12.01 9.87
C GLU A 68 7.19 12.96 10.66
N GLY A 69 6.77 13.36 11.86
CA GLY A 69 7.51 14.29 12.71
C GLY A 69 8.71 13.70 13.44
N ARG A 70 9.20 12.50 13.07
CA ARG A 70 10.24 11.77 13.82
C ARG A 70 11.47 11.43 13.01
N ASP A 71 12.58 12.06 13.36
CA ASP A 71 13.91 11.81 12.77
C ASP A 71 14.54 10.48 13.20
N ASP A 72 14.03 9.85 14.26
CA ASP A 72 14.48 8.54 14.76
C ASP A 72 13.68 7.36 14.16
N ILE A 73 12.87 7.63 13.14
CA ILE A 73 12.24 6.64 12.26
C ILE A 73 12.85 6.76 10.85
N GLY A 74 13.50 5.70 10.40
CA GLY A 74 14.00 5.56 9.04
C GLY A 74 13.00 4.83 8.15
N SER A 75 13.32 4.70 6.86
CA SER A 75 12.59 3.86 5.92
C SER A 75 13.52 2.75 5.40
N ASP A 76 12.95 1.62 5.00
CA ASP A 76 13.72 0.52 4.42
C ASP A 76 14.32 0.90 3.05
N GLU A 77 15.53 0.39 2.76
CA GLU A 77 16.25 0.71 1.53
C GLU A 77 15.44 0.23 0.31
N GLY A 78 15.07 1.16 -0.56
CA GLY A 78 14.30 0.89 -1.78
C GLY A 78 12.81 1.24 -1.72
N ASP A 79 12.27 1.50 -0.52
CA ASP A 79 10.88 1.93 -0.33
C ASP A 79 10.75 3.36 0.22
N GLU A 80 11.86 4.09 0.40
CA GLU A 80 11.90 5.46 0.93
C GLU A 80 10.91 6.41 0.25
N ASP A 81 10.93 6.49 -1.09
CA ASP A 81 10.06 7.41 -1.83
C ASP A 81 8.57 7.13 -1.58
N ILE A 82 8.17 5.85 -1.68
CA ILE A 82 6.76 5.48 -1.53
C ILE A 82 6.28 5.63 -0.09
N LEU A 83 7.15 5.33 0.88
CA LEU A 83 6.84 5.49 2.31
C LEU A 83 6.74 6.97 2.69
N THR A 84 7.63 7.80 2.15
CA THR A 84 7.59 9.25 2.34
C THR A 84 6.29 9.83 1.76
N ASP A 85 5.96 9.48 0.52
CA ASP A 85 4.75 9.97 -0.15
C ASP A 85 3.47 9.59 0.60
N VAL A 86 3.33 8.31 0.99
CA VAL A 86 2.12 7.84 1.68
C VAL A 86 2.01 8.41 3.09
N ILE A 87 3.12 8.49 3.85
CA ILE A 87 3.09 9.09 5.19
C ILE A 87 2.75 10.56 5.11
N TYR A 88 3.37 11.30 4.18
CA TYR A 88 3.06 12.72 3.98
C TYR A 88 1.59 12.94 3.63
N GLU A 89 1.03 12.13 2.72
CA GLU A 89 -0.38 12.23 2.34
C GLU A 89 -1.31 11.96 3.52
N LEU A 90 -1.05 10.89 4.29
CA LEU A 90 -1.88 10.49 5.44
C LEU A 90 -1.77 11.46 6.63
N ALA A 91 -0.59 12.03 6.87
CA ALA A 91 -0.35 13.00 7.94
C ALA A 91 -1.03 14.35 7.65
N ASN A 92 -1.15 14.72 6.37
CA ASN A 92 -1.54 16.07 5.95
C ASN A 92 -2.83 16.11 5.11
N PRO A 93 -3.97 15.53 5.55
CA PRO A 93 -5.18 15.40 4.74
C PRO A 93 -5.80 16.75 4.30
N GLU A 94 -5.55 17.82 5.07
CA GLU A 94 -5.97 19.19 4.74
C GLU A 94 -5.10 19.83 3.64
N LEU A 95 -3.86 19.37 3.47
CA LEU A 95 -2.93 19.84 2.42
C LEU A 95 -2.98 18.95 1.17
N THR A 96 -3.36 17.69 1.34
CA THR A 96 -3.41 16.68 0.28
C THR A 96 -4.85 16.31 -0.04
N ARG A 97 -5.37 15.23 0.55
CA ARG A 97 -6.75 14.76 0.46
C ARG A 97 -7.11 13.96 1.71
N PRO A 98 -8.37 14.03 2.18
CA PRO A 98 -8.85 13.14 3.24
C PRO A 98 -8.78 11.67 2.83
N LEU A 99 -8.42 10.81 3.80
CA LEU A 99 -8.43 9.36 3.60
C LEU A 99 -9.85 8.86 3.33
N SER A 100 -10.01 8.11 2.25
CA SER A 100 -11.24 7.44 1.83
C SER A 100 -11.00 5.94 1.62
N PRO A 101 -12.04 5.10 1.59
CA PRO A 101 -11.88 3.68 1.28
C PRO A 101 -11.19 3.43 -0.06
N GLU A 102 -11.46 4.26 -1.07
CA GLU A 102 -10.86 4.14 -2.40
C GLU A 102 -9.36 4.43 -2.38
N THR A 103 -8.97 5.51 -1.71
CA THR A 103 -7.55 5.92 -1.58
C THR A 103 -6.77 4.98 -0.67
N ALA A 104 -7.39 4.46 0.39
CA ALA A 104 -6.79 3.42 1.23
C ALA A 104 -6.54 2.11 0.45
N ALA A 105 -7.47 1.71 -0.41
CA ALA A 105 -7.31 0.54 -1.27
C ALA A 105 -6.22 0.74 -2.34
N GLU A 106 -6.17 1.93 -2.95
CA GLU A 106 -5.12 2.35 -3.88
C GLU A 106 -3.73 2.21 -3.24
N TRP A 107 -3.52 2.83 -2.07
CA TRP A 107 -2.25 2.74 -1.36
C TRP A 107 -1.89 1.32 -0.94
N THR A 108 -2.86 0.56 -0.43
CA THR A 108 -2.62 -0.86 -0.07
C THR A 108 -2.15 -1.68 -1.28
N PHE A 109 -2.72 -1.42 -2.46
CA PHE A 109 -2.28 -2.06 -3.71
C PHE A 109 -0.87 -1.65 -4.11
N HIS A 110 -0.54 -0.36 -4.06
CA HIS A 110 0.81 0.14 -4.41
C HIS A 110 1.90 -0.40 -3.47
N LEU A 111 1.62 -0.43 -2.17
CA LEU A 111 2.51 -0.98 -1.15
C LEU A 111 2.70 -2.49 -1.32
N GLY A 112 1.63 -3.23 -1.66
CA GLY A 112 1.70 -4.66 -1.93
C GLY A 112 2.48 -5.02 -3.20
N SER A 113 2.34 -4.22 -4.26
CA SER A 113 3.00 -4.45 -5.56
C SER A 113 4.53 -4.34 -5.51
N ARG A 114 5.10 -3.71 -4.49
CA ARG A 114 6.56 -3.65 -4.31
C ARG A 114 7.16 -4.93 -3.73
N ARG A 115 6.37 -5.70 -2.97
CA ARG A 115 6.83 -6.93 -2.32
C ARG A 115 7.24 -8.02 -3.32
N GLU A 116 6.71 -7.97 -4.53
CA GLU A 116 7.03 -8.91 -5.62
C GLU A 116 8.35 -8.58 -6.34
N ARG A 117 8.97 -7.42 -6.10
CA ARG A 117 10.23 -7.00 -6.76
C ARG A 117 11.51 -7.43 -6.04
N VAL A 118 11.42 -7.97 -4.82
CA VAL A 118 12.61 -8.27 -3.99
C VAL A 118 13.02 -9.76 -4.00
N THR A 119 12.24 -10.65 -4.64
CA THR A 119 12.57 -12.09 -4.67
C THR A 119 13.40 -12.57 -5.86
N GLU A 120 13.80 -11.70 -6.81
CA GLU A 120 14.59 -12.13 -7.97
C GLU A 120 15.92 -11.38 -8.10
N ALA A 121 16.91 -11.83 -7.33
CA ALA A 121 18.29 -11.72 -7.77
C ALA A 121 18.51 -12.69 -8.95
N GLY A 122 18.22 -12.22 -10.15
CA GLY A 122 18.57 -12.89 -11.40
C GLY A 122 18.83 -11.85 -12.49
N PRO A 123 20.00 -11.85 -13.16
CA PRO A 123 20.23 -10.96 -14.27
C PRO A 123 19.64 -11.60 -15.52
N ASP A 124 18.53 -11.10 -16.06
CA ASP A 124 18.38 -11.09 -17.51
C ASP A 124 17.35 -10.08 -18.02
N MET A 125 17.71 -9.53 -19.17
CA MET A 125 16.98 -8.62 -20.01
C MET A 125 15.62 -9.19 -20.44
N SER A 126 14.56 -8.38 -20.31
CA SER A 126 13.63 -8.05 -21.41
C SER A 126 12.61 -7.02 -20.94
N ILE A 127 12.60 -5.85 -21.57
CA ILE A 127 11.53 -4.85 -21.44
C ILE A 127 10.31 -5.40 -22.19
N GLY A 128 9.22 -5.68 -21.49
CA GLY A 128 7.94 -6.00 -22.14
C GLY A 128 6.86 -6.55 -21.22
N GLY A 129 6.10 -5.63 -20.60
CA GLY A 129 4.80 -5.90 -19.95
C GLY A 129 4.88 -6.28 -18.47
N GLU A 130 4.42 -5.41 -17.59
CA GLU A 130 4.15 -5.76 -16.19
C GLU A 130 3.12 -6.89 -16.14
N LYS A 131 3.50 -8.08 -15.65
CA LYS A 131 2.53 -9.15 -15.35
C LYS A 131 1.74 -8.71 -14.13
N ARG A 132 0.41 -8.58 -14.28
CA ARG A 132 -0.49 -8.24 -13.17
C ARG A 132 -1.32 -9.47 -12.81
N LEU A 133 -1.33 -9.83 -11.53
CA LEU A 133 -2.19 -10.88 -11.00
C LEU A 133 -3.57 -10.29 -10.70
N ILE A 134 -4.62 -10.88 -11.25
CA ILE A 134 -6.00 -10.50 -10.98
C ILE A 134 -6.64 -11.64 -10.19
N PRO A 135 -7.05 -11.42 -8.92
CA PRO A 135 -7.76 -12.44 -8.17
C PRO A 135 -9.13 -12.67 -8.82
N ILE A 136 -9.40 -13.90 -9.22
CA ILE A 136 -10.67 -14.33 -9.79
C ILE A 136 -11.22 -15.53 -9.03
N ASP A 137 -12.54 -15.59 -8.88
CA ASP A 137 -13.19 -16.75 -8.26
C ASP A 137 -13.14 -18.00 -9.17
N GLU A 138 -13.31 -19.17 -8.57
CA GLU A 138 -13.25 -20.47 -9.26
C GLU A 138 -14.28 -20.60 -10.39
N LYS A 139 -15.45 -19.96 -10.25
CA LYS A 139 -16.50 -20.01 -11.26
C LYS A 139 -16.11 -19.20 -12.49
N LEU A 140 -15.52 -18.02 -12.29
CA LEU A 140 -15.02 -17.19 -13.38
C LEU A 140 -13.84 -17.87 -14.08
N PHE A 141 -12.89 -18.43 -13.32
CA PHE A 141 -11.78 -19.19 -13.87
C PHE A 141 -12.26 -20.38 -14.71
N GLY A 142 -13.21 -21.16 -14.20
CA GLY A 142 -13.78 -22.31 -14.92
C GLY A 142 -14.40 -21.92 -16.26
N ARG A 143 -15.09 -20.77 -16.32
CA ARG A 143 -15.65 -20.27 -17.60
C ARG A 143 -14.57 -19.82 -18.58
N VAL A 144 -13.50 -19.17 -18.09
CA VAL A 144 -12.39 -18.76 -18.95
C VAL A 144 -11.70 -19.99 -19.55
N ALA A 145 -11.49 -21.03 -18.74
CA ALA A 145 -10.90 -22.29 -19.20
C ALA A 145 -11.77 -22.99 -20.28
N GLU A 146 -13.08 -23.07 -20.06
CA GLU A 146 -14.03 -23.65 -21.03
C GLU A 146 -14.01 -22.92 -22.38
N ILE A 147 -14.00 -21.58 -22.36
CA ILE A 147 -13.97 -20.77 -23.58
C ILE A 147 -12.60 -20.90 -24.27
N SER A 148 -11.52 -20.93 -23.49
CA SER A 148 -10.16 -21.12 -23.99
C SER A 148 -10.03 -22.43 -24.78
N GLU A 149 -10.58 -23.52 -24.25
CA GLU A 149 -10.62 -24.83 -24.93
C GLU A 149 -11.46 -24.80 -26.20
N SER A 150 -12.65 -24.19 -26.16
CA SER A 150 -13.56 -24.08 -27.31
C SER A 150 -12.92 -23.28 -28.45
N GLU A 151 -12.37 -22.11 -28.14
CA GLU A 151 -11.86 -21.16 -29.12
C GLU A 151 -10.41 -21.45 -29.53
N HIS A 152 -9.72 -22.40 -28.87
CA HIS A 152 -8.30 -22.71 -29.07
C HIS A 152 -7.39 -21.48 -28.87
N ILE A 153 -7.74 -20.63 -27.91
CA ILE A 153 -7.01 -19.40 -27.56
C ILE A 153 -6.56 -19.53 -26.10
N PRO A 154 -5.29 -19.24 -25.75
CA PRO A 154 -4.84 -19.31 -24.36
C PRO A 154 -5.60 -18.30 -23.47
N PRO A 155 -5.87 -18.64 -22.19
CA PRO A 155 -6.67 -17.81 -21.28
C PRO A 155 -6.21 -16.35 -21.21
N GLU A 156 -4.89 -16.11 -21.22
CA GLU A 156 -4.29 -14.78 -21.13
C GLU A 156 -4.62 -13.93 -22.36
N ALA A 157 -4.59 -14.53 -23.56
CA ALA A 157 -4.93 -13.84 -24.80
C ALA A 157 -6.44 -13.56 -24.88
N LEU A 158 -7.27 -14.48 -24.38
CA LEU A 158 -8.72 -14.28 -24.30
C LEU A 158 -9.05 -13.08 -23.39
N ILE A 159 -8.43 -13.02 -22.21
CA ILE A 159 -8.62 -11.95 -21.23
C ILE A 159 -8.16 -10.61 -21.81
N ASP A 160 -6.99 -10.56 -22.44
CA ASP A 160 -6.44 -9.34 -23.05
C ASP A 160 -7.35 -8.81 -24.18
N LEU A 161 -7.84 -9.69 -25.06
CA LEU A 161 -8.77 -9.33 -26.13
C LEU A 161 -10.08 -8.77 -25.57
N TRP A 162 -10.65 -9.45 -24.57
CA TRP A 162 -11.88 -9.02 -23.92
C TRP A 162 -11.73 -7.67 -23.20
N LEU A 163 -10.63 -7.48 -22.46
CA LEU A 163 -10.34 -6.20 -21.79
C LEU A 163 -10.22 -5.05 -22.78
N LYS A 164 -9.51 -5.25 -23.90
CA LYS A 164 -9.39 -4.24 -24.97
C LYS A 164 -10.73 -3.87 -25.58
N GLU A 165 -11.58 -4.87 -25.85
CA GLU A 165 -12.92 -4.66 -26.37
C GLU A 165 -13.78 -3.86 -25.38
N LYS A 166 -13.81 -4.26 -24.10
CA LYS A 166 -14.62 -3.58 -23.08
C LYS A 166 -14.16 -2.17 -22.75
N ILE A 167 -12.85 -1.93 -22.69
CA ILE A 167 -12.32 -0.57 -22.51
C ILE A 167 -12.72 0.33 -23.69
N SER A 168 -12.71 -0.22 -24.91
CA SER A 168 -13.13 0.51 -26.11
C SER A 168 -14.62 0.85 -26.10
N GLU A 169 -15.47 -0.09 -25.70
CA GLU A 169 -16.92 0.14 -25.55
C GLU A 169 -17.23 1.23 -24.51
N VAL A 170 -16.59 1.17 -23.34
CA VAL A 170 -16.77 2.15 -22.25
C VAL A 170 -16.29 3.53 -22.69
N GLY A 171 -15.13 3.62 -23.36
CA GLY A 171 -14.58 4.88 -23.86
C GLY A 171 -15.46 5.58 -24.91
N GLN A 172 -16.32 4.85 -25.62
CA GLN A 172 -17.29 5.41 -26.57
C GLN A 172 -18.57 5.94 -25.90
N GLN A 173 -18.89 5.47 -24.68
CA GLN A 173 -20.10 5.85 -23.95
C GLN A 173 -19.90 7.07 -23.04
N ILE A 174 -18.64 7.46 -22.78
CA ILE A 174 -18.33 8.68 -22.02
C ILE A 174 -18.44 9.88 -22.98
N PRO A 175 -19.38 10.82 -22.76
CA PRO A 175 -19.43 12.03 -23.57
C PRO A 175 -18.12 12.81 -23.38
N ARG A 176 -17.48 13.17 -24.49
CA ARG A 176 -16.31 14.05 -24.47
C ARG A 176 -16.78 15.41 -23.96
N VAL A 177 -16.37 15.77 -22.75
CA VAL A 177 -16.52 17.12 -22.17
C VAL A 177 -15.54 18.06 -22.85
#